data_AF-A0A959WP98-F1
#
_entry.id   AF-A0A959WP98-F1
#
_cell.length_a   1.000
_cell.length_b   1.000
_cell.length_c   1.000
_cell.angle_alpha   90.00
_cell.angle_beta   90.00
_cell.angle_gamma   90.00
#
_symmetry.space_group_name_H-M   'P 1'
#
loop_
_entity.id
_entity.type
_entity.pdbx_description
1 polymer ?
#
loop_
_entity_poly.entity_id
_entity_poly.type
_entity_poly.pdbx_seq_one_letter_code
_entity_poly.pdbx_strand_id
1 'polypeptide(L)'
;MALLVWITLGVAIWHFTVFVPDKFVGGIIGAFLASAAGAVVTGALWQIAQGDSLGETDILTFIAAVPGSLIALAITYVIGSRDPSKHPLHYGDA
;
A
#
# COMPACT_ATOMS: atom_id res chain seq x y z
N MET A 1 -3.09 19.78 -2.11
CA MET A 1 -4.07 18.86 -2.72
C MET A 1 -3.44 17.55 -3.16
N ALA A 2 -2.18 17.52 -3.64
CA ALA A 2 -1.53 16.31 -4.11
C ALA A 2 -1.47 15.15 -3.11
N LEU A 3 -1.20 15.43 -1.83
CA LEU A 3 -1.18 14.40 -0.78
C LEU A 3 -2.52 13.64 -0.68
N LEU A 4 -3.65 14.35 -0.80
CA LEU A 4 -4.97 13.74 -0.79
C LEU A 4 -5.17 12.84 -2.00
N VAL A 5 -4.71 13.26 -3.18
CA VAL A 5 -4.77 12.44 -4.41
C VAL A 5 -3.99 11.14 -4.22
N TRP A 6 -2.76 11.21 -3.70
CA TRP A 6 -1.92 10.02 -3.50
C TRP A 6 -2.54 9.05 -2.50
N ILE A 7 -2.98 9.54 -1.34
CA ILE A 7 -3.62 8.69 -0.33
C ILE A 7 -4.90 8.09 -0.88
N THR A 8 -5.75 8.88 -1.56
CA THR A 8 -7.01 8.37 -2.13
C THR A 8 -6.75 7.29 -3.16
N LEU A 9 -5.73 7.44 -4.00
CA LEU A 9 -5.34 6.42 -4.97
C LEU A 9 -4.76 5.17 -4.28
N GLY A 10 -3.90 5.35 -3.28
CA GLY A 10 -3.40 4.24 -2.46
C GLY A 10 -4.56 3.47 -1.82
N VAL A 11 -5.56 4.17 -1.31
CA VAL A 11 -6.79 3.56 -0.78
C VAL A 11 -7.54 2.81 -1.88
N ALA A 12 -7.75 3.40 -3.06
CA ALA A 12 -8.42 2.73 -4.18
C ALA A 12 -7.68 1.42 -4.59
N ILE A 13 -6.35 1.42 -4.58
CA ILE A 13 -5.55 0.22 -4.88
C ILE A 13 -5.65 -0.79 -3.73
N TRP A 14 -5.56 -0.34 -2.47
CA TRP A 14 -5.71 -1.18 -1.29
C TRP A 14 -7.05 -1.92 -1.27
N HIS A 15 -8.13 -1.35 -1.81
CA HIS A 15 -9.44 -2.03 -1.83
C HIS A 15 -9.37 -3.43 -2.47
N PHE A 16 -8.51 -3.66 -3.46
CA PHE A 16 -8.38 -4.99 -4.08
C PHE A 16 -7.74 -6.03 -3.16
N THR A 17 -7.14 -5.60 -2.05
CA THR A 17 -6.54 -6.51 -1.06
C THR A 17 -7.57 -7.23 -0.20
N VAL A 18 -8.84 -6.77 -0.18
CA VAL A 18 -9.94 -7.40 0.55
C VAL A 18 -10.24 -8.84 0.08
N PHE A 19 -9.80 -9.22 -1.13
CA PHE A 19 -9.94 -10.58 -1.63
C PHE A 19 -8.93 -11.56 -1.02
N VAL A 20 -7.82 -11.06 -0.47
CA VAL A 20 -6.73 -11.88 0.09
C VAL A 20 -6.10 -11.23 1.34
N PRO A 21 -6.91 -10.78 2.33
CA PRO A 21 -6.43 -9.96 3.44
C PRO A 21 -5.38 -10.69 4.28
N ASP A 22 -5.50 -12.00 4.40
CA ASP A 22 -4.66 -12.84 5.26
C ASP A 22 -3.24 -13.01 4.72
N LYS A 23 -2.98 -12.65 3.47
CA LYS A 23 -1.67 -12.83 2.84
C LYS A 23 -0.71 -11.67 3.10
N PHE A 24 -1.19 -10.55 3.60
CA PHE A 24 -0.37 -9.39 3.90
C PHE A 24 0.20 -9.45 5.32
N VAL A 25 1.38 -8.85 5.53
CA VAL A 25 1.93 -8.59 6.88
C VAL A 25 0.95 -7.66 7.62
N GLY A 26 0.50 -8.06 8.81
CA GLY A 26 -0.48 -7.28 9.57
C GLY A 26 -1.90 -7.30 8.99
N GLY A 27 -2.20 -8.22 8.06
CA GLY A 27 -3.51 -8.39 7.46
C GLY A 27 -3.97 -7.17 6.65
N ILE A 28 -5.28 -6.92 6.67
CA ILE A 28 -5.88 -5.84 5.88
C ILE A 28 -5.39 -4.44 6.29
N ILE A 29 -5.12 -4.23 7.59
CA ILE A 29 -4.61 -2.94 8.10
C ILE A 29 -3.16 -2.74 7.65
N GLY A 30 -2.33 -3.78 7.69
CA GLY A 30 -0.96 -3.69 7.19
C GLY A 30 -0.91 -3.42 5.68
N ALA A 31 -1.80 -4.04 4.90
CA ALA A 31 -1.96 -3.73 3.48
C ALA A 31 -2.37 -2.27 3.24
N PHE A 32 -3.27 -1.71 4.06
CA PHE A 32 -3.71 -0.32 3.98
C PHE A 32 -2.55 0.64 4.21
N LEU A 33 -1.83 0.45 5.32
CA LEU A 33 -0.69 1.30 5.68
C LEU A 33 0.42 1.20 4.64
N ALA A 34 0.72 -0.01 4.14
CA ALA A 34 1.74 -0.20 3.11
C ALA A 34 1.35 0.50 1.80
N SER A 35 0.11 0.32 1.33
CA SER A 35 -0.34 0.94 0.09
C SER A 35 -0.35 2.47 0.19
N ALA A 36 -0.90 3.02 1.27
CA ALA A 36 -0.94 4.47 1.50
C ALA A 36 0.47 5.07 1.63
N ALA A 37 1.36 4.44 2.41
CA ALA A 37 2.74 4.89 2.54
C ALA A 37 3.49 4.81 1.21
N GLY A 38 3.33 3.70 0.47
CA GLY A 38 3.90 3.54 -0.85
C GLY A 38 3.46 4.63 -1.83
N ALA A 39 2.15 4.91 -1.88
CA ALA A 39 1.57 5.98 -2.69
C ALA A 39 2.21 7.34 -2.40
N VAL A 40 2.34 7.67 -1.12
CA VAL A 40 2.93 8.94 -0.67
C VAL A 40 4.41 9.01 -1.04
N VAL A 41 5.17 7.94 -0.89
CA VAL A 41 6.60 7.92 -1.23
C VAL A 41 6.82 8.22 -2.71
N THR A 42 6.16 7.50 -3.63
CA THR A 42 6.39 7.75 -5.06
C THR A 42 5.75 9.04 -5.55
N GLY A 43 4.60 9.44 -5.00
CA GLY A 43 3.99 10.75 -5.26
C GLY A 43 4.89 11.91 -4.83
N ALA A 44 5.47 11.85 -3.64
CA ALA A 44 6.38 12.86 -3.13
C ALA A 44 7.68 12.92 -3.95
N LEU A 45 8.25 11.76 -4.30
CA LEU A 45 9.45 11.71 -5.16
C LEU A 45 9.19 12.35 -6.52
N TRP A 46 8.02 12.12 -7.12
CA TRP A 46 7.63 12.75 -8.38
C TRP A 46 7.50 14.27 -8.24
N GLN A 47 6.84 14.74 -7.18
CA GLN A 47 6.70 16.19 -6.95
C GLN A 47 8.04 16.89 -6.72
N ILE A 48 8.93 16.27 -5.94
CA ILE A 48 10.29 16.78 -5.73
C ILE A 48 11.05 16.84 -7.06
N ALA A 49 10.91 15.82 -7.92
CA ALA A 49 11.57 15.78 -9.21
C ALA A 49 11.08 16.86 -10.18
N GLN A 50 9.80 17.24 -10.09
CA GLN A 50 9.22 18.31 -10.92
C GLN A 50 9.45 19.71 -10.34
N GLY A 51 9.72 19.83 -9.04
CA GLY A 51 9.86 21.12 -8.36
C GLY A 51 8.52 21.82 -8.08
N ASP A 52 7.41 21.08 -8.18
CA ASP A 52 6.05 21.61 -8.02
C ASP A 52 5.65 21.75 -6.55
N SER A 53 4.68 22.62 -6.29
CA SER A 53 4.07 22.76 -4.96
C SER A 53 3.06 21.65 -4.66
N LEU A 54 2.79 21.37 -3.38
CA LEU A 54 1.71 20.48 -2.93
C LEU A 54 0.31 20.93 -3.41
N GLY A 55 0.17 22.20 -3.81
CA GLY A 55 -1.05 22.78 -4.38
C GLY A 55 -1.26 22.45 -5.86
N GLU A 56 -0.20 22.16 -6.60
CA GLU A 56 -0.24 21.80 -8.02
C GLU A 56 -0.49 20.30 -8.16
N THR A 57 -1.53 19.98 -8.94
CA THR A 57 -1.92 18.61 -9.25
C THR A 57 -2.24 18.50 -10.72
N ASP A 58 -1.59 17.56 -11.39
CA ASP A 58 -1.89 17.13 -12.75
C ASP A 58 -2.23 15.62 -12.75
N ILE A 59 -2.70 15.10 -13.87
CA ILE A 59 -2.94 13.67 -14.09
C ILE A 59 -1.70 12.85 -13.77
N LEU A 60 -0.50 13.37 -14.05
CA LEU A 60 0.76 12.71 -13.70
C LEU A 60 0.97 12.58 -12.19
N THR A 61 0.52 13.56 -11.41
CA THR A 61 0.55 13.51 -9.93
C THR A 61 -0.27 12.33 -9.41
N PHE A 62 -1.39 12.01 -10.07
CA PHE A 62 -2.19 10.83 -9.77
C PHE A 62 -1.44 9.54 -10.13
N ILE A 63 -0.96 9.41 -11.37
CA ILE A 63 -0.27 8.18 -11.84
C ILE A 63 0.99 7.89 -11.00
N ALA A 64 1.69 8.92 -10.53
CA ALA A 64 2.90 8.80 -9.72
C ALA A 64 2.70 8.02 -8.40
N ALA A 65 1.48 7.95 -7.86
CA ALA A 65 1.20 7.19 -6.64
C ALA A 65 1.00 5.68 -6.88
N VAL A 66 0.75 5.24 -8.13
CA VAL A 66 0.50 3.83 -8.46
C VAL A 66 1.72 2.93 -8.19
N PRO A 67 2.94 3.26 -8.66
CA PRO A 67 4.07 2.35 -8.52
C PRO A 67 4.41 2.05 -7.05
N GLY A 68 4.44 3.07 -6.20
CA GLY A 68 4.77 2.91 -4.78
C GLY A 68 3.73 2.07 -4.05
N SER A 69 2.45 2.30 -4.33
CA SER A 69 1.34 1.50 -3.79
C SER A 69 1.49 0.02 -4.12
N LEU A 70 1.76 -0.30 -5.39
CA LEU A 70 1.88 -1.68 -5.86
C LEU A 70 3.14 -2.35 -5.31
N ILE A 71 4.28 -1.66 -5.27
CA ILE A 71 5.53 -2.20 -4.74
C ILE A 71 5.38 -2.49 -3.24
N ALA A 72 4.82 -1.56 -2.46
CA ALA A 72 4.63 -1.75 -1.03
C ALA A 72 3.66 -2.91 -0.72
N LEU A 73 2.58 -3.03 -1.50
CA LEU A 73 1.67 -4.17 -1.41
C LEU A 73 2.35 -5.49 -1.81
N ALA A 74 3.15 -5.50 -2.86
CA ALA A 74 3.88 -6.69 -3.28
C ALA A 74 4.87 -7.15 -2.20
N ILE A 75 5.61 -6.22 -1.58
CA ILE A 75 6.53 -6.52 -0.47
C ILE A 75 5.78 -7.15 0.71
N THR A 76 4.71 -6.49 1.17
CA THR A 76 3.93 -6.99 2.31
C THR A 76 3.19 -8.29 2.02
N TYR A 77 2.75 -8.52 0.78
CA TYR A 77 2.17 -9.79 0.35
C TYR A 77 3.21 -10.91 0.35
N VAL A 78 4.40 -10.70 -0.23
CA VAL A 78 5.44 -11.72 -0.33
C VAL A 78 5.95 -12.11 1.06
N ILE A 79 6.12 -11.15 1.95
CA ILE A 79 6.54 -11.43 3.33
C ILE A 79 5.41 -12.14 4.09
N GLY A 80 4.20 -11.61 4.04
CA GLY A 80 3.06 -12.13 4.81
C GLY A 80 2.56 -13.50 4.35
N SER A 81 2.76 -13.86 3.07
CA SER A 81 2.41 -15.17 2.51
C SER A 81 3.40 -16.28 2.86
N ARG A 82 4.62 -15.92 3.29
CA ARG A 82 5.66 -16.85 3.69
C ARG A 82 5.69 -17.12 5.19
N ASP A 83 4.81 -16.48 5.95
CA ASP A 83 4.79 -16.56 7.40
C ASP A 83 4.21 -17.91 7.89
N PRO A 84 5.05 -18.83 8.41
CA PRO A 84 4.60 -20.15 8.87
C PRO A 84 3.83 -20.07 10.18
N SER A 85 3.94 -18.96 10.93
CA SER A 85 3.31 -18.80 12.25
C SER A 85 1.79 -18.67 12.17
N LYS A 86 1.23 -18.52 10.97
CA LYS A 86 -0.21 -18.57 10.69
C LYS A 86 -0.79 -20.00 10.70
N HIS A 87 0.02 -21.04 10.92
CA HIS A 87 -0.46 -22.41 11.10
C HIS A 87 -1.31 -22.51 12.38
N PRO A 88 -2.51 -23.13 12.34
CA PRO A 88 -3.38 -23.22 13.50
C PRO A 88 -2.65 -23.87 14.66
N LEU A 89 -2.70 -23.19 15.82
CA LEU A 89 -2.31 -23.76 17.10
C LEU A 89 -2.99 -25.13 17.23
N HIS A 90 -2.18 -26.14 17.56
CA HIS A 90 -2.63 -27.48 17.91
C HIS A 90 -3.86 -27.35 18.81
N TYR A 91 -5.01 -27.83 18.35
CA TYR A 91 -6.14 -28.11 19.23
C TYR A 91 -5.70 -29.28 20.09
N GLY A 92 -5.05 -28.95 21.21
CA GLY A 92 -4.62 -29.93 22.19
C GLY A 92 -5.85 -30.60 22.78
N ASP A 93 -5.89 -31.92 22.63
CA ASP A 93 -5.92 -32.86 23.75
C ASP A 93 -6.93 -32.50 24.86
N ALA A 94 -8.18 -32.91 24.64
CA ALA A 94 -9.18 -33.10 25.70
C ALA A 94 -9.48 -34.59 25.83
#